data_AF-A0A919IRN3-F1
#
_entry.id   AF-A0A919IRN3-F1
#
_cell.length_a   1.000
_cell.length_b   1.000
_cell.length_c   1.000
_cell.angle_alpha   90.00
_cell.angle_beta   90.00
_cell.angle_gamma   90.00
#
_symmetry.space_group_name_H-M   'P 1'
#
loop_
_entity.id
_entity.type
_entity.pdbx_description
1 polymer ?
#
loop_
_entity_poly.entity_id
_entity_poly.type
_entity_poly.pdbx_seq_one_letter_code
_entity_poly.pdbx_strand_id
1 'polypeptide(L)'
;MTWFLLETCASGASAAKLTITRSGTGADMDIDGFWAIIEGSGRDTDSVERGEWIERALVGLSVEDLVDFQDHLDEQMSRVCGDLMGEAAILILCGCGDDSFSRFQAWLVGLGRDTLDRVAGDPDLLADEPEVRRLAERHPRDWTNEEYPWFEELEFVAVHEYERRELDTDSIYDALRARYDADTTPHQDREADDRDPDEALPRLTAMFGGRMWD
;
A
#
# COMPACT_ATOMS: atom_id res chain seq x y z
N MET A 1 10.03 -2.73 -12.60
CA MET A 1 10.59 -3.41 -11.40
C MET A 1 9.68 -3.29 -10.17
N THR A 2 8.66 -2.43 -10.16
CA THR A 2 7.52 -2.50 -9.23
C THR A 2 6.76 -3.83 -9.35
N TRP A 3 6.64 -4.36 -10.58
CA TRP A 3 6.22 -5.76 -10.83
C TRP A 3 7.12 -6.77 -10.09
N PHE A 4 8.44 -6.54 -10.09
CA PHE A 4 9.40 -7.40 -9.39
C PHE A 4 9.27 -7.26 -7.87
N LEU A 5 9.02 -6.05 -7.35
CA LEU A 5 8.80 -5.81 -5.93
C LEU A 5 7.51 -6.49 -5.44
N LEU A 6 6.40 -6.42 -6.19
CA LEU A 6 5.14 -7.07 -5.84
C LEU A 6 5.23 -8.61 -5.99
N GLU A 7 5.87 -9.13 -7.05
CA GLU A 7 6.15 -10.57 -7.22
C GLU A 7 7.03 -11.14 -6.09
N THR A 8 7.94 -10.35 -5.53
CA THR A 8 8.84 -10.83 -4.46
C THR A 8 8.11 -10.95 -3.12
N CYS A 9 7.15 -10.06 -2.79
CA CYS A 9 6.39 -10.15 -1.52
C CYS A 9 5.60 -11.46 -1.40
N ALA A 10 5.14 -12.05 -2.52
CA ALA A 10 4.24 -13.21 -2.51
C ALA A 10 4.95 -14.58 -2.61
N SER A 11 6.22 -14.62 -3.02
CA SER A 11 6.97 -15.87 -3.18
C SER A 11 7.52 -16.45 -1.86
N GLY A 12 7.28 -15.81 -0.72
CA GLY A 12 7.86 -16.18 0.58
C GLY A 12 9.40 -16.01 0.64
N ALA A 13 10.00 -15.41 -0.38
CA ALA A 13 11.39 -15.00 -0.37
C ALA A 13 11.49 -13.60 0.24
N SER A 14 12.27 -13.47 1.31
CA SER A 14 12.58 -12.20 1.96
C SER A 14 12.94 -11.13 0.91
N ALA A 15 12.02 -10.19 0.72
CA ALA A 15 12.23 -9.06 -0.14
C ALA A 15 13.08 -8.04 0.64
N ALA A 16 14.39 -8.05 0.37
CA ALA A 16 15.25 -6.91 0.66
C ALA A 16 14.67 -5.67 -0.03
N LYS A 17 14.01 -4.78 0.73
CA LYS A 17 13.42 -3.55 0.19
C LYS A 17 13.78 -2.33 1.03
N LEU A 18 14.66 -1.53 0.44
CA LEU A 18 14.59 -0.09 0.25
C LEU A 18 13.68 0.68 1.23
N THR A 19 14.21 1.02 2.40
CA THR A 19 13.78 2.24 3.10
C THR A 19 14.72 3.35 2.64
N ILE A 20 14.25 4.23 1.76
CA ILE A 20 15.02 5.40 1.34
C ILE A 20 14.67 6.55 2.29
N THR A 21 15.68 7.22 2.82
CA THR A 21 15.52 8.48 3.54
C THR A 21 16.24 9.56 2.75
N ARG A 22 15.51 10.35 1.95
CA ARG A 22 16.10 11.46 1.17
C ARG A 22 16.10 12.78 1.95
N SER A 23 17.23 13.48 1.86
CA SER A 23 17.40 14.88 2.27
C SER A 23 17.35 15.75 1.01
N GLY A 24 16.32 16.59 0.85
CA GLY A 24 15.98 17.29 -0.40
C GLY A 24 16.75 18.59 -0.72
N THR A 25 16.61 19.03 -1.98
CA THR A 25 16.57 20.45 -2.41
C THR A 25 16.05 20.56 -3.85
N GLY A 26 14.76 20.92 -3.98
CA GLY A 26 13.99 21.11 -5.22
C GLY A 26 12.53 21.28 -4.82
N ALA A 27 11.65 21.85 -5.66
CA ALA A 27 10.21 21.91 -5.33
C ALA A 27 9.60 20.53 -5.59
N ASP A 28 9.97 19.61 -4.72
CA ASP A 28 9.67 18.19 -4.69
C ASP A 28 8.59 17.96 -3.63
N MET A 29 7.63 17.07 -3.89
CA MET A 29 6.59 16.76 -2.92
C MET A 29 7.25 16.13 -1.70
N ASP A 30 7.08 16.75 -0.53
CA ASP A 30 7.49 16.12 0.74
C ASP A 30 6.43 15.12 1.22
N ILE A 31 6.82 14.30 2.19
CA ILE A 31 5.95 13.25 2.74
C ILE A 31 4.68 13.83 3.39
N ASP A 32 4.75 15.05 3.95
CA ASP A 32 3.58 15.69 4.55
C ASP A 32 2.59 16.16 3.48
N GLY A 33 3.08 16.61 2.31
CA GLY A 33 2.27 16.90 1.12
C GLY A 33 1.58 15.66 0.56
N PHE A 34 2.28 14.53 0.48
CA PHE A 34 1.69 13.24 0.12
C PHE A 34 0.52 12.88 1.06
N TRP A 35 0.77 12.92 2.38
CA TRP A 35 -0.27 12.60 3.36
C TRP A 35 -1.45 13.56 3.32
N ALA A 36 -1.22 14.85 3.09
CA ALA A 36 -2.29 15.84 2.95
C ALA A 36 -3.24 15.52 1.78
N ILE A 37 -2.71 14.96 0.68
CA ILE A 37 -3.53 14.49 -0.44
C ILE A 37 -4.29 13.21 -0.05
N ILE A 38 -3.61 12.19 0.49
CA ILE A 38 -4.27 10.94 0.87
C ILE A 38 -5.40 11.18 1.88
N GLU A 39 -5.15 11.93 2.95
CA GLU A 39 -6.12 12.19 4.01
C GLU A 39 -7.21 13.18 3.56
N GLY A 40 -6.88 14.08 2.64
CA GLY A 40 -7.83 15.00 2.00
C GLY A 40 -8.90 14.29 1.15
N SER A 41 -8.62 13.08 0.64
CA SER A 41 -9.59 12.28 -0.11
C SER A 41 -10.79 11.81 0.71
N GLY A 42 -10.68 11.84 2.04
CA GLY A 42 -11.74 11.42 2.96
C GLY A 42 -11.78 9.90 3.10
N ARG A 43 -11.31 9.40 4.24
CA ARG A 43 -11.19 7.96 4.53
C ARG A 43 -12.51 7.19 4.43
N ASP A 44 -13.64 7.79 4.82
CA ASP A 44 -14.95 7.12 4.85
C ASP A 44 -15.71 7.22 3.51
N THR A 45 -15.05 7.72 2.47
CA THR A 45 -15.61 7.86 1.11
C THR A 45 -15.32 6.59 0.31
N ASP A 46 -16.17 6.28 -0.67
CA ASP A 46 -15.96 5.18 -1.63
C ASP A 46 -14.61 5.30 -2.39
N SER A 47 -13.93 4.18 -2.64
CA SER A 47 -12.58 4.17 -3.22
C SER A 47 -12.52 4.84 -4.60
N VAL A 48 -13.58 4.70 -5.42
CA VAL A 48 -13.66 5.34 -6.74
C VAL A 48 -13.70 6.86 -6.58
N GLU A 49 -14.60 7.36 -5.74
CA GLU A 49 -14.73 8.80 -5.48
C GLU A 49 -13.46 9.40 -4.87
N ARG A 50 -12.78 8.64 -4.00
CA ARG A 50 -11.48 9.02 -3.44
C ARG A 50 -10.40 9.08 -4.51
N GLY A 51 -10.33 8.08 -5.38
CA GLY A 51 -9.41 8.04 -6.52
C GLY A 51 -9.57 9.27 -7.41
N GLU A 52 -10.81 9.59 -7.80
CA GLU A 52 -11.09 10.79 -8.58
C GLU A 52 -10.71 12.10 -7.86
N TRP A 53 -10.89 12.14 -6.53
CA TRP A 53 -10.47 13.31 -5.74
C TRP A 53 -8.95 13.47 -5.78
N ILE A 54 -8.21 12.38 -5.59
CA ILE A 54 -6.74 12.39 -5.62
C ILE A 54 -6.27 12.77 -7.02
N GLU A 55 -6.82 12.18 -8.08
CA GLU A 55 -6.50 12.54 -9.46
C GLU A 55 -6.67 14.06 -9.70
N ARG A 56 -7.79 14.65 -9.26
CA ARG A 56 -8.01 16.11 -9.36
C ARG A 56 -6.97 16.93 -8.58
N ALA A 57 -6.51 16.44 -7.43
CA ALA A 57 -5.44 17.09 -6.67
C ALA A 57 -4.10 17.04 -7.41
N LEU A 58 -3.82 15.95 -8.13
CA LEU A 58 -2.58 15.74 -8.88
C LEU A 58 -2.50 16.56 -10.19
N VAL A 59 -3.64 16.90 -10.82
CA VAL A 59 -3.68 17.67 -12.09
C VAL A 59 -2.94 19.00 -12.05
N GLY A 60 -2.84 19.63 -10.88
CA GLY A 60 -2.15 20.93 -10.73
C GLY A 60 -0.65 20.85 -10.44
N LEU A 61 -0.11 19.66 -10.18
CA LEU A 61 1.27 19.47 -9.71
C LEU A 61 2.28 19.45 -10.85
N SER A 62 3.57 19.58 -10.55
CA SER A 62 4.64 19.38 -11.54
C SER A 62 4.81 17.90 -11.91
N VAL A 63 5.63 17.58 -12.91
CA VAL A 63 5.94 16.16 -13.24
C VAL A 63 6.79 15.55 -12.13
N GLU A 64 7.73 16.31 -11.58
CA GLU A 64 8.57 15.92 -10.46
C GLU A 64 7.73 15.60 -9.21
N ASP A 65 6.73 16.42 -8.88
CA ASP A 65 5.79 16.16 -7.79
C ASP A 65 4.98 14.86 -7.99
N LEU A 66 4.62 14.51 -9.24
CA LEU A 66 3.94 13.23 -9.52
C LEU A 66 4.86 12.04 -9.27
N VAL A 67 6.12 12.15 -9.71
CA VAL A 67 7.14 11.13 -9.46
C VAL A 67 7.35 10.98 -7.95
N ASP A 68 7.45 12.08 -7.22
CA ASP A 68 7.57 12.06 -5.75
C ASP A 68 6.35 11.47 -5.06
N PHE A 69 5.13 11.80 -5.52
CA PHE A 69 3.91 11.19 -5.00
C PHE A 69 3.94 9.66 -5.16
N GLN A 70 4.34 9.16 -6.33
CA GLN A 70 4.46 7.73 -6.58
C GLN A 70 5.58 7.09 -5.74
N ASP A 71 6.72 7.77 -5.58
CA ASP A 71 7.83 7.32 -4.72
C ASP A 71 7.35 7.16 -3.27
N HIS A 72 6.65 8.16 -2.73
CA HIS A 72 6.09 8.10 -1.38
C HIS A 72 5.05 6.99 -1.23
N LEU A 73 4.18 6.79 -2.23
CA LEU A 73 3.20 5.70 -2.24
C LEU A 73 3.88 4.33 -2.20
N ASP A 74 4.85 4.10 -3.10
CA ASP A 74 5.60 2.86 -3.19
C ASP A 74 6.37 2.59 -1.87
N GLU A 75 6.99 3.62 -1.30
CA GLU A 75 7.63 3.55 0.01
C GLU A 75 6.63 3.16 1.11
N GLN A 76 5.44 3.79 1.17
CA GLN A 76 4.44 3.48 2.19
C GLN A 76 3.86 2.07 2.05
N MET A 77 3.60 1.61 0.82
CA MET A 77 3.20 0.23 0.56
C MET A 77 4.31 -0.77 0.95
N SER A 78 5.58 -0.42 0.72
CA SER A 78 6.71 -1.29 1.09
C SER A 78 6.82 -1.52 2.60
N ARG A 79 6.43 -0.54 3.43
CA ARG A 79 6.44 -0.64 4.91
C ARG A 79 5.53 -1.76 5.41
N VAL A 80 4.55 -2.14 4.61
CA VAL A 80 3.55 -3.20 4.89
C VAL A 80 3.70 -4.40 3.95
N CYS A 81 4.90 -4.64 3.40
CA CYS A 81 5.28 -5.85 2.64
C CYS A 81 6.07 -6.87 3.51
N GLY A 82 5.71 -7.02 4.79
CA GLY A 82 6.34 -8.02 5.66
C GLY A 82 5.55 -9.32 5.75
N ASP A 83 6.23 -10.44 6.01
CA ASP A 83 5.61 -11.77 6.15
C ASP A 83 4.40 -11.75 7.09
N LEU A 84 4.53 -11.10 8.26
CA LEU A 84 3.43 -10.98 9.22
C LEU A 84 2.24 -10.18 8.69
N MET A 85 2.48 -9.13 7.87
CA MET A 85 1.41 -8.40 7.21
C MET A 85 0.76 -9.24 6.09
N GLY A 86 1.56 -10.06 5.40
CA GLY A 86 1.06 -11.05 4.43
C GLY A 86 0.10 -12.05 5.08
N GLU A 87 0.46 -12.59 6.25
CA GLU A 87 -0.40 -13.48 7.03
C GLU A 87 -1.68 -12.78 7.50
N ALA A 88 -1.58 -11.52 7.96
CA ALA A 88 -2.75 -10.71 8.30
C ALA A 88 -3.69 -10.50 7.10
N ALA A 89 -3.13 -10.23 5.92
CA ALA A 89 -3.90 -10.11 4.69
C ALA A 89 -4.57 -11.45 4.31
N ILE A 90 -3.86 -12.58 4.38
CA ILE A 90 -4.45 -13.91 4.12
C ILE A 90 -5.65 -14.17 5.02
N LEU A 91 -5.56 -13.85 6.32
CA LEU A 91 -6.66 -13.99 7.27
C LEU A 91 -7.86 -13.10 6.91
N ILE A 92 -7.64 -11.80 6.71
CA ILE A 92 -8.73 -10.83 6.46
C ILE A 92 -9.41 -11.11 5.12
N LEU A 93 -8.62 -11.41 4.10
CA LEU A 93 -9.08 -11.59 2.73
C LEU A 93 -9.57 -13.02 2.45
N CYS A 94 -9.37 -13.94 3.41
CA CYS A 94 -9.69 -15.36 3.29
C CYS A 94 -9.02 -16.01 2.07
N GLY A 95 -7.74 -15.68 1.90
CA GLY A 95 -6.93 -15.96 0.72
C GLY A 95 -6.40 -14.67 0.09
N CYS A 96 -5.19 -14.70 -0.46
CA CYS A 96 -4.59 -13.53 -1.10
C CYS A 96 -3.66 -13.96 -2.22
N GLY A 97 -3.85 -13.39 -3.41
CA GLY A 97 -2.85 -13.41 -4.49
C GLY A 97 -2.16 -12.05 -4.63
N ASP A 98 -1.12 -11.97 -5.44
CA ASP A 98 -0.26 -10.80 -5.58
C ASP A 98 -1.04 -9.53 -5.92
N ASP A 99 -1.90 -9.59 -6.94
CA ASP A 99 -2.76 -8.48 -7.38
C ASP A 99 -3.76 -8.04 -6.30
N SER A 100 -4.12 -8.93 -5.36
CA SER A 100 -5.00 -8.60 -4.24
C SER A 100 -4.23 -7.97 -3.07
N PHE A 101 -2.95 -8.31 -2.92
CA PHE A 101 -2.12 -7.79 -1.85
C PHE A 101 -1.74 -6.32 -2.11
N SER A 102 -1.41 -5.93 -3.35
CA SER A 102 -1.10 -4.52 -3.66
C SER A 102 -2.30 -3.61 -3.38
N ARG A 103 -3.51 -4.02 -3.77
CA ARG A 103 -4.76 -3.30 -3.48
C ARG A 103 -5.04 -3.17 -1.99
N PHE A 104 -4.69 -4.20 -1.22
CA PHE A 104 -4.77 -4.18 0.24
C PHE A 104 -3.77 -3.19 0.85
N GLN A 105 -2.53 -3.17 0.35
CA GLN A 105 -1.52 -2.20 0.81
C GLN A 105 -1.92 -0.77 0.47
N ALA A 106 -2.44 -0.54 -0.73
CA ALA A 106 -2.99 0.76 -1.12
C ALA A 106 -4.14 1.19 -0.21
N TRP A 107 -5.01 0.25 0.19
CA TRP A 107 -6.04 0.50 1.19
C TRP A 107 -5.45 0.89 2.55
N LEU A 108 -4.42 0.19 3.04
CA LEU A 108 -3.73 0.53 4.29
C LEU A 108 -3.16 1.95 4.26
N VAL A 109 -2.55 2.36 3.15
CA VAL A 109 -2.10 3.75 2.94
C VAL A 109 -3.29 4.70 2.98
N GLY A 110 -4.40 4.33 2.34
CA GLY A 110 -5.66 5.06 2.36
C GLY A 110 -6.28 5.26 3.74
N LEU A 111 -5.89 4.49 4.77
CA LEU A 111 -6.35 4.67 6.16
C LEU A 111 -5.71 5.89 6.85
N GLY A 112 -4.73 6.52 6.20
CA GLY A 112 -3.99 7.68 6.69
C GLY A 112 -2.74 7.30 7.49
N ARG A 113 -1.90 8.31 7.75
CA ARG A 113 -0.54 8.12 8.27
C ARG A 113 -0.52 7.40 9.61
N ASP A 114 -1.32 7.90 10.56
CA ASP A 114 -1.33 7.39 11.94
C ASP A 114 -1.77 5.92 12.00
N THR A 115 -2.73 5.54 11.15
CA THR A 115 -3.22 4.16 11.08
C THR A 115 -2.17 3.26 10.46
N LEU A 116 -1.60 3.67 9.32
CA LEU A 116 -0.54 2.93 8.64
C LEU A 116 0.66 2.68 9.57
N ASP A 117 1.11 3.71 10.28
CA ASP A 117 2.25 3.63 11.20
C ASP A 117 2.01 2.60 12.33
N ARG A 118 0.78 2.54 12.85
CA ARG A 118 0.39 1.57 13.88
C ARG A 118 0.39 0.15 13.34
N VAL A 119 -0.30 -0.10 12.23
CA VAL A 119 -0.48 -1.47 11.70
C VAL A 119 0.79 -2.01 11.06
N ALA A 120 1.69 -1.15 10.58
CA ALA A 120 3.02 -1.55 10.13
C ALA A 120 3.88 -2.12 11.27
N GLY A 121 3.70 -1.64 12.50
CA GLY A 121 4.38 -2.19 13.68
C GLY A 121 3.67 -3.40 14.30
N ASP A 122 2.34 -3.44 14.22
CA ASP A 122 1.50 -4.50 14.78
C ASP A 122 0.27 -4.76 13.88
N PRO A 123 0.38 -5.70 12.92
CA PRO A 123 -0.70 -5.99 11.99
C PRO A 123 -1.99 -6.51 12.66
N ASP A 124 -1.93 -7.08 13.87
CA ASP A 124 -3.11 -7.54 14.61
C ASP A 124 -4.05 -6.39 15.01
N LEU A 125 -3.54 -5.15 15.02
CA LEU A 125 -4.34 -3.93 15.20
C LEU A 125 -5.35 -3.72 14.07
N LEU A 126 -5.22 -4.37 12.91
CA LEU A 126 -6.24 -4.35 11.86
C LEU A 126 -7.59 -4.89 12.34
N ALA A 127 -7.62 -5.71 13.40
CA ALA A 127 -8.86 -6.13 14.06
C ALA A 127 -9.66 -4.97 14.68
N ASP A 128 -9.08 -3.77 14.77
CA ASP A 128 -9.77 -2.55 15.18
C ASP A 128 -10.45 -1.79 14.04
N GLU A 129 -10.12 -2.11 12.79
CA GLU A 129 -10.62 -1.38 11.64
C GLU A 129 -12.10 -1.73 11.35
N PRO A 130 -12.99 -0.72 11.14
CA PRO A 130 -14.41 -0.96 10.95
C PRO A 130 -14.73 -1.90 9.78
N GLU A 131 -14.01 -1.77 8.67
CA GLU A 131 -14.19 -2.62 7.48
C GLU A 131 -13.80 -4.08 7.76
N VAL A 132 -12.69 -4.30 8.47
CA VAL A 132 -12.25 -5.64 8.89
C VAL A 132 -13.28 -6.29 9.81
N ARG A 133 -13.82 -5.54 10.79
CA ARG A 133 -14.89 -6.03 11.67
C ARG A 133 -16.16 -6.38 10.90
N ARG A 134 -16.56 -5.54 9.95
CA ARG A 134 -17.73 -5.75 9.10
C ARG A 134 -17.60 -7.03 8.28
N LEU A 135 -16.41 -7.31 7.75
CA LEU A 135 -16.12 -8.56 7.05
C LEU A 135 -16.25 -9.77 7.98
N ALA A 136 -15.68 -9.69 9.19
CA ALA A 136 -15.72 -10.76 10.19
C ALA A 136 -17.16 -11.16 10.63
N GLU A 137 -18.15 -10.29 10.45
CA GLU A 137 -19.55 -10.58 10.79
C GLU A 137 -20.22 -11.58 9.83
N ARG A 138 -19.72 -11.71 8.59
CA ARG A 138 -20.36 -12.49 7.51
C ARG A 138 -19.44 -13.60 6.97
N HIS A 139 -19.98 -14.57 6.26
CA HIS A 139 -19.17 -15.61 5.63
C HIS A 139 -18.51 -15.05 4.35
N PRO A 140 -17.24 -15.35 4.04
CA PRO A 140 -16.53 -14.80 2.87
C PRO A 140 -17.26 -15.00 1.54
N ARG A 141 -17.93 -16.15 1.36
CA ARG A 141 -18.79 -16.45 0.19
C ARG A 141 -19.95 -15.47 -0.02
N ASP A 142 -20.33 -14.71 0.99
CA ASP A 142 -21.43 -13.74 0.91
C ASP A 142 -20.95 -12.32 0.58
N TRP A 143 -19.63 -12.08 0.58
CA TRP A 143 -19.08 -10.75 0.30
C TRP A 143 -19.17 -10.43 -1.21
N THR A 144 -19.47 -9.17 -1.52
CA THR A 144 -19.27 -8.65 -2.88
C THR A 144 -17.83 -8.15 -3.05
N ASN A 145 -17.38 -7.96 -4.30
CA ASN A 145 -16.06 -7.40 -4.58
C ASN A 145 -15.86 -6.00 -3.96
N GLU A 146 -16.93 -5.20 -3.87
CA GLU A 146 -16.94 -3.86 -3.27
C GLU A 146 -16.78 -3.89 -1.75
N GLU A 147 -17.03 -5.04 -1.12
CA GLU A 147 -16.92 -5.15 0.33
C GLU A 147 -15.48 -5.39 0.80
N TYR A 148 -14.58 -5.82 -0.09
CA TYR A 148 -13.19 -6.03 0.27
C TYR A 148 -12.47 -4.69 0.50
N PRO A 149 -11.45 -4.68 1.37
CA PRO A 149 -10.72 -3.47 1.74
C PRO A 149 -9.69 -3.11 0.65
N TRP A 150 -10.19 -2.76 -0.54
CA TRP A 150 -9.39 -2.41 -1.73
C TRP A 150 -9.33 -0.91 -1.93
N PHE A 151 -8.19 -0.46 -2.43
CA PHE A 151 -8.06 0.89 -2.99
C PHE A 151 -7.23 0.85 -4.28
N GLU A 152 -7.74 0.11 -5.27
CA GLU A 152 -7.09 -0.10 -6.56
C GLU A 152 -6.82 1.22 -7.28
N GLU A 153 -7.71 2.20 -7.17
CA GLU A 153 -7.56 3.50 -7.84
C GLU A 153 -6.27 4.20 -7.43
N LEU A 154 -5.89 4.12 -6.14
CA LEU A 154 -4.71 4.80 -5.61
C LEU A 154 -3.41 4.30 -6.27
N GLU A 155 -3.35 3.04 -6.70
CA GLU A 155 -2.17 2.48 -7.38
C GLU A 155 -1.90 3.13 -8.74
N PHE A 156 -2.92 3.75 -9.35
CA PHE A 156 -2.85 4.23 -10.72
C PHE A 156 -3.04 5.74 -10.89
N VAL A 157 -3.51 6.48 -9.88
CA VAL A 157 -3.78 7.93 -10.01
C VAL A 157 -2.58 8.74 -10.51
N ALA A 158 -1.37 8.50 -10.00
CA ALA A 158 -0.17 9.21 -10.44
C ALA A 158 0.34 8.70 -11.79
N VAL A 159 0.26 7.40 -12.03
CA VAL A 159 0.62 6.76 -13.30
C VAL A 159 -0.22 7.35 -14.44
N HIS A 160 -1.54 7.38 -14.28
CA HIS A 160 -2.46 7.90 -15.28
C HIS A 160 -2.24 9.39 -15.56
N GLU A 161 -2.03 10.20 -14.52
CA GLU A 161 -1.79 11.63 -14.71
C GLU A 161 -0.43 11.91 -15.35
N TYR A 162 0.60 11.11 -15.05
CA TYR A 162 1.90 11.18 -15.69
C TYR A 162 1.80 10.80 -17.18
N GLU A 163 1.19 9.65 -17.50
CA GLU A 163 1.00 9.16 -18.87
C GLU A 163 0.17 10.12 -19.75
N ARG A 164 -0.82 10.80 -19.15
CA ARG A 164 -1.64 11.80 -19.84
C ARG A 164 -0.81 13.01 -20.29
N ARG A 165 0.29 13.32 -19.60
CA ARG A 165 1.16 14.47 -19.88
C ARG A 165 2.33 14.09 -20.79
N GLU A 166 2.93 12.94 -20.57
CA GLU A 166 4.10 12.45 -21.29
C GLU A 166 3.67 11.41 -22.34
N LEU A 167 3.28 11.91 -23.52
CA LEU A 167 2.81 11.11 -24.65
C LEU A 167 3.95 10.31 -25.32
N ASP A 168 4.31 9.17 -24.73
CA ASP A 168 4.90 8.00 -25.43
C ASP A 168 6.44 7.87 -25.43
N THR A 169 7.17 8.22 -24.35
CA THR A 169 8.62 7.88 -24.30
C THR A 169 9.12 7.21 -23.02
N ASP A 170 8.66 7.60 -21.83
CA ASP A 170 9.09 7.00 -20.57
C ASP A 170 7.90 6.88 -19.61
N SER A 171 7.77 5.77 -18.86
CA SER A 171 6.77 5.62 -17.80
C SER A 171 7.21 6.35 -16.53
N ILE A 172 6.28 6.64 -15.61
CA ILE A 172 6.64 7.16 -14.27
C ILE A 172 7.63 6.23 -13.55
N TYR A 173 7.53 4.92 -13.80
CA TYR A 173 8.43 3.91 -13.26
C TYR A 173 9.83 3.96 -13.89
N ASP A 174 9.99 4.44 -15.12
CA ASP A 174 11.31 4.68 -15.72
C ASP A 174 11.98 5.89 -15.07
N ALA A 175 11.21 6.96 -14.77
CA ALA A 175 11.71 8.11 -14.03
C ALA A 175 12.14 7.72 -12.60
N LEU A 176 11.33 6.93 -11.89
CA LEU A 176 11.69 6.36 -10.59
C LEU A 176 12.92 5.47 -10.67
N ARG A 177 12.99 4.56 -11.66
CA ARG A 177 14.15 3.69 -11.85
C ARG A 177 15.42 4.49 -12.08
N ALA A 178 15.38 5.53 -12.93
CA ALA A 178 16.53 6.40 -13.16
C ALA A 178 16.98 7.12 -11.87
N ARG A 179 16.02 7.51 -11.00
CA ARG A 179 16.30 8.09 -9.68
C ARG A 179 16.95 7.09 -8.74
N TYR A 180 16.44 5.87 -8.64
CA TYR A 180 17.02 4.81 -7.82
C TYR A 180 18.40 4.39 -8.30
N ASP A 181 18.59 4.23 -9.62
CA ASP A 181 19.90 3.89 -10.22
C ASP A 181 20.96 4.98 -9.93
N ALA A 182 20.54 6.23 -9.76
CA ALA A 182 21.41 7.35 -9.39
C ALA A 182 21.66 7.45 -7.87
N ASP A 183 20.82 6.85 -7.03
CA ASP A 183 21.01 6.82 -5.57
C ASP A 183 22.01 5.71 -5.20
N THR A 184 23.13 6.13 -4.60
CA THR A 184 24.20 5.21 -4.19
C THR A 184 24.13 4.87 -2.70
N THR A 185 23.09 5.33 -2.01
CA THR A 185 22.88 5.07 -0.58
C THR A 185 22.67 3.56 -0.36
N PRO A 186 23.50 2.90 0.46
CA PRO A 186 23.34 1.48 0.74
C PRO A 186 21.96 1.18 1.31
N HIS A 187 21.27 0.24 0.68
CA HIS A 187 19.96 -0.19 1.13
C HIS A 187 20.12 -1.01 2.40
N GLN A 188 19.28 -0.72 3.40
CA GLN A 188 19.17 -1.54 4.59
C GLN A 188 18.05 -2.55 4.37
N ASP A 189 18.40 -3.83 4.47
CA ASP A 189 17.39 -4.88 4.48
C ASP A 189 16.55 -4.73 5.74
N ARG A 190 15.23 -4.82 5.57
CA ARG A 190 14.31 -4.84 6.71
C ARG A 190 14.60 -6.10 7.52
N GLU A 191 14.71 -5.97 8.85
CA GLU A 191 14.85 -7.13 9.71
C GLU A 191 13.66 -8.06 9.51
N ALA A 192 13.94 -9.36 9.36
CA ALA A 192 12.91 -10.38 9.29
C ALA A 192 12.13 -10.37 10.60
N ASP A 193 10.81 -10.48 10.48
CA ASP A 193 9.95 -10.61 11.64
C ASP A 193 9.78 -12.10 11.95
N ASP A 194 10.62 -12.60 12.86
CA ASP A 194 10.65 -14.04 13.21
C ASP A 194 9.52 -14.45 14.19
N ARG A 195 8.55 -13.57 14.45
CA ARG A 195 7.39 -13.90 15.30
C ARG A 195 6.54 -14.97 14.62
N ASP A 196 6.05 -15.92 15.42
CA ASP A 196 5.05 -16.88 14.97
C ASP A 196 3.73 -16.14 14.65
N PRO A 197 3.20 -16.21 13.41
CA PRO A 197 1.96 -15.53 13.04
C PRO A 197 0.76 -15.90 13.91
N ASP A 198 0.68 -17.14 14.39
CA ASP A 198 -0.42 -17.58 15.27
C ASP A 198 -0.37 -16.89 16.64
N GLU A 199 0.84 -16.57 17.13
CA GLU A 199 1.05 -15.83 18.37
C GLU A 199 0.96 -14.31 18.17
N ALA A 200 1.35 -13.83 16.99
CA ALA A 200 1.43 -12.42 16.66
C ALA A 200 0.13 -11.82 16.11
N LEU A 201 -0.80 -12.65 15.61
CA LEU A 201 -2.11 -12.23 15.07
C LEU A 201 -3.32 -12.82 15.82
N PRO A 202 -3.34 -12.84 17.18
CA PRO A 202 -4.35 -13.58 17.94
C PRO A 202 -5.77 -13.06 17.71
N ARG A 203 -5.95 -11.76 17.46
CA ARG A 203 -7.28 -11.17 17.26
C ARG A 203 -7.80 -11.46 15.87
N LEU A 204 -6.97 -11.29 14.84
CA LEU A 204 -7.35 -11.63 13.47
C LEU A 204 -7.62 -13.13 13.33
N THR A 205 -6.79 -13.99 13.93
CA THR A 205 -7.01 -15.44 13.96
C THR A 205 -8.34 -15.79 14.65
N ALA A 206 -8.69 -15.12 15.75
CA ALA A 206 -9.99 -15.32 16.40
C ALA A 206 -11.18 -14.88 15.53
N MET A 207 -11.01 -13.87 14.68
CA MET A 207 -12.06 -13.36 13.79
C MET A 207 -12.25 -14.25 12.55
N PHE A 208 -11.17 -14.70 11.92
CA PHE A 208 -11.19 -15.32 10.59
C PHE A 208 -10.71 -16.77 10.55
N GLY A 209 -9.91 -17.23 11.51
CA GLY A 209 -9.21 -18.53 11.45
C GLY A 209 -10.13 -19.75 11.29
N GLY A 210 -11.34 -19.70 11.85
CA GLY A 210 -12.33 -20.77 11.69
C GLY A 210 -13.09 -20.77 10.37
N ARG A 211 -13.05 -19.67 9.60
CA ARG A 211 -13.89 -19.47 8.40
C ARG A 211 -13.18 -19.75 7.08
N MET A 212 -11.85 -19.90 7.08
CA MET A 212 -11.06 -20.10 5.86
C MET A 212 -11.31 -21.46 5.18
N TRP A 213 -11.80 -22.46 5.93
CA TRP A 213 -11.84 -23.86 5.47
C TRP A 213 -13.23 -24.51 5.46
N ASP A 214 -14.27 -23.76 5.82
CA ASP A 214 -15.69 -24.16 5.76
C ASP A 214 -16.33 -23.82 4.40
#